data_AF-A0A2E6N1E9-F1
#
_entry.id   AF-A0A2E6N1E9-F1
#
_cell.length_a   1.000
_cell.length_b   1.000
_cell.length_c   1.000
_cell.angle_alpha   90.00
_cell.angle_beta   90.00
_cell.angle_gamma   90.00
#
_symmetry.space_group_name_H-M   'P 1'
#
loop_
_entity.id
_entity.type
_entity.pdbx_description
1 polymer ?
#
loop_
_entity_poly.entity_id
_entity_poly.type
_entity_poly.pdbx_seq_one_letter_code
_entity_poly.pdbx_strand_id
1 'polypeptide(L)'
;MKQFITSISVILAVGLTTLPTLPILAVNEKVKPKLELQEIQEFIGQWKGVGQLKRGSTQGGWIEESLWEWKFAKQDSALIYKSPKGKFVKELRVSFEDGAYIASGVNADDEKIELRGRRDESGKLVFVNSGSAMPSRISFRTVASGKRMVVSFERKLSESLYTRLGEVGATRKGSMFGKGVQEVVCIVSGGKGTTPVTFEGKTYYVCCTGCRDYFNENAAEIVAEYAKNKNK
;
A
#
# COMPACT_ATOMS: atom_id res chain seq x y z
N MET A 1 -9.40 -33.64 82.44
CA MET A 1 -10.36 -33.98 81.38
C MET A 1 -10.55 -32.73 80.53
N LYS A 2 -10.14 -32.80 79.25
CA LYS A 2 -10.38 -31.86 78.12
C LYS A 2 -9.97 -30.38 78.24
N GLN A 3 -9.00 -30.04 77.38
CA GLN A 3 -8.58 -28.72 76.88
C GLN A 3 -9.72 -27.97 76.18
N PHE A 4 -9.63 -26.63 76.10
CA PHE A 4 -9.85 -25.73 74.93
C PHE A 4 -9.68 -24.27 75.43
N ILE A 5 -8.49 -23.65 75.33
CA ILE A 5 -8.03 -22.69 74.29
C ILE A 5 -8.85 -21.37 74.28
N THR A 6 -8.40 -20.25 74.90
CA THR A 6 -7.65 -19.09 74.32
C THR A 6 -8.32 -18.45 73.08
N SER A 7 -8.37 -17.13 72.79
CA SER A 7 -7.64 -15.93 73.19
C SER A 7 -8.36 -14.66 72.68
N ILE A 8 -8.25 -13.58 73.45
CA ILE A 8 -7.98 -12.16 73.11
C ILE A 8 -8.33 -11.68 71.68
N SER A 9 -9.29 -10.76 71.60
CA SER A 9 -9.57 -9.93 70.41
C SER A 9 -8.54 -8.81 70.25
N VAL A 10 -7.87 -8.76 69.09
CA VAL A 10 -7.07 -7.61 68.65
C VAL A 10 -7.85 -6.88 67.54
N ILE A 11 -8.13 -5.61 67.77
CA ILE A 11 -8.76 -4.69 66.80
C ILE A 11 -7.66 -4.21 65.85
N LEU A 12 -7.76 -4.56 64.56
CA LEU A 12 -6.86 -4.09 63.51
C LEU A 12 -7.55 -2.95 62.73
N ALA A 13 -7.06 -1.73 62.90
CA ALA A 13 -7.46 -0.58 62.08
C ALA A 13 -6.73 -0.63 60.73
N VAL A 14 -7.47 -0.89 59.65
CA VAL A 14 -6.93 -0.88 58.27
C VAL A 14 -7.04 0.55 57.72
N GLY A 15 -5.89 1.23 57.60
CA GLY A 15 -5.77 2.51 56.92
C GLY A 15 -5.91 2.33 55.41
N LEU A 16 -6.87 3.03 54.81
CA LEU A 16 -7.13 3.02 53.37
C LEU A 16 -6.17 3.99 52.68
N THR A 17 -5.03 3.49 52.18
CA THR A 17 -4.11 4.28 51.35
C THR A 17 -4.57 4.25 49.90
N THR A 18 -5.11 5.36 49.41
CA THR A 18 -5.41 5.55 47.98
C THR A 18 -4.11 5.68 47.19
N LEU A 19 -3.75 4.65 46.44
CA LEU A 19 -2.63 4.71 45.49
C LEU A 19 -3.01 5.64 44.31
N PRO A 20 -2.14 6.58 43.91
CA PRO A 20 -2.37 7.38 42.72
C PRO A 20 -2.27 6.49 41.48
N THR A 21 -3.36 6.32 40.77
CA THR A 21 -3.38 5.73 39.42
C THR A 21 -2.62 6.66 38.48
N LEU A 22 -1.39 6.29 38.12
CA LEU A 22 -0.67 6.91 37.02
C LEU A 22 -1.51 6.73 35.74
N PRO A 23 -1.72 7.79 34.94
CA PRO A 23 -2.39 7.64 33.67
C PRO A 23 -1.52 6.74 32.80
N ILE A 24 -2.06 5.59 32.38
CA ILE A 24 -1.49 4.78 31.32
C ILE A 24 -1.48 5.69 30.09
N LEU A 25 -0.31 6.21 29.74
CA LEU A 25 -0.10 6.81 28.43
C LEU A 25 -0.51 5.75 27.43
N ALA A 26 -1.60 5.99 26.71
CA ALA A 26 -1.98 5.15 25.59
C ALA A 26 -0.77 5.15 24.65
N VAL A 27 -0.07 4.02 24.59
CA VAL A 27 0.92 3.78 23.55
C VAL A 27 0.15 3.92 22.26
N ASN A 28 0.38 5.02 21.56
CA ASN A 28 -0.16 5.22 20.22
C ASN A 28 0.50 4.14 19.37
N GLU A 29 -0.20 3.02 19.21
CA GLU A 29 0.30 1.84 18.51
C GLU A 29 0.64 2.29 17.09
N LYS A 30 1.94 2.38 16.80
CA LYS A 30 2.43 2.84 15.50
C LYS A 30 1.78 1.98 14.43
N VAL A 31 1.14 2.59 13.44
CA VAL A 31 0.49 1.84 12.37
C VAL A 31 1.60 1.22 11.53
N LYS A 32 1.88 -0.07 11.75
CA LYS A 32 2.85 -0.81 10.96
C LYS A 32 2.15 -1.28 9.67
N PRO A 33 2.66 -0.92 8.49
CA PRO A 33 2.14 -1.45 7.24
C PRO A 33 2.23 -2.96 7.28
N LYS A 34 1.16 -3.62 6.82
CA LYS A 34 1.17 -5.06 6.64
C LYS A 34 2.32 -5.43 5.71
N LEU A 35 3.22 -6.30 6.15
CA LEU A 35 4.50 -6.61 5.47
C LEU A 35 4.25 -7.02 4.02
N GLU A 36 3.19 -7.76 3.77
CA GLU A 36 2.82 -8.27 2.45
C GLU A 36 2.42 -7.16 1.47
N LEU A 37 1.88 -6.04 1.98
CA LEU A 37 1.62 -4.86 1.16
C LEU A 37 2.88 -4.06 0.86
N GLN A 38 3.93 -4.18 1.68
CA GLN A 38 5.24 -3.58 1.38
C GLN A 38 5.90 -4.26 0.16
N GLU A 39 5.60 -5.52 -0.12
CA GLU A 39 6.13 -6.23 -1.29
C GLU A 39 5.66 -5.64 -2.63
N ILE A 40 4.52 -4.93 -2.64
CA ILE A 40 3.95 -4.29 -3.81
C ILE A 40 4.06 -2.76 -3.76
N GLN A 41 4.85 -2.22 -2.83
CA GLN A 41 5.07 -0.78 -2.67
C GLN A 41 5.69 -0.12 -3.90
N GLU A 42 6.35 -0.91 -4.76
CA GLU A 42 6.92 -0.45 -6.03
C GLU A 42 5.88 0.19 -6.96
N PHE A 43 4.59 -0.12 -6.81
CA PHE A 43 3.53 0.52 -7.60
C PHE A 43 3.21 1.94 -7.14
N ILE A 44 3.54 2.32 -5.90
CA ILE A 44 3.19 3.62 -5.29
C ILE A 44 3.77 4.79 -6.09
N GLY A 45 2.91 5.74 -6.45
CA GLY A 45 3.29 6.94 -7.17
C GLY A 45 2.28 7.33 -8.24
N GLN A 46 2.57 8.46 -8.91
CA GLN A 46 1.79 8.95 -10.03
C GLN A 46 2.33 8.38 -11.33
N TRP A 47 1.42 7.96 -12.21
CA TRP A 47 1.72 7.31 -13.47
C TRP A 47 0.93 7.98 -14.59
N LYS A 48 1.59 8.23 -15.71
CA LYS A 48 0.95 8.75 -16.92
C LYS A 48 1.32 7.87 -18.10
N GLY A 49 0.32 7.42 -18.84
CA GLY A 49 0.51 6.43 -19.89
C GLY A 49 -0.49 6.53 -21.03
N VAL A 50 -0.27 5.65 -21.99
CA VAL A 50 -1.18 5.44 -23.12
C VAL A 50 -1.70 4.01 -23.05
N GLY A 51 -3.01 3.89 -23.10
CA GLY A 51 -3.72 2.64 -23.27
C GLY A 51 -3.92 2.29 -24.74
N GLN A 52 -3.81 1.00 -25.06
CA GLN A 52 -4.05 0.43 -26.37
C GLN A 52 -4.99 -0.77 -26.25
N LEU A 53 -6.01 -0.84 -27.11
CA LEU A 53 -6.88 -2.02 -27.21
C LEU A 53 -6.16 -3.19 -27.88
N LYS A 54 -5.35 -2.87 -28.91
CA LYS A 54 -4.48 -3.80 -29.62
C LYS A 54 -3.05 -3.32 -29.53
N ARG A 55 -2.14 -4.19 -29.05
CA ARG A 55 -0.71 -3.87 -28.91
C ARG A 55 -0.15 -3.36 -30.23
N GLY A 56 0.56 -2.23 -30.18
CA GLY A 56 1.19 -1.64 -31.36
C GLY A 56 0.23 -0.91 -32.30
N SER A 57 -1.05 -0.76 -31.93
CA SER A 57 -2.02 0.06 -32.64
C SER A 57 -2.43 1.26 -31.79
N THR A 58 -2.55 2.42 -32.44
CA THR A 58 -3.08 3.64 -31.83
C THR A 58 -4.60 3.74 -31.94
N GLN A 59 -5.24 2.86 -32.73
CA GLN A 59 -6.67 2.88 -32.95
C GLN A 59 -7.42 2.54 -31.65
N GLY A 60 -8.32 3.42 -31.23
CA GLY A 60 -9.07 3.29 -29.96
C GLY A 60 -8.20 3.43 -28.71
N GLY A 61 -6.96 3.95 -28.86
CA GLY A 61 -6.07 4.26 -27.75
C GLY A 61 -6.61 5.40 -26.88
N TRP A 62 -6.15 5.46 -25.64
CA TRP A 62 -6.57 6.48 -24.68
C TRP A 62 -5.41 6.90 -23.79
N ILE A 63 -5.55 8.03 -23.10
CA ILE A 63 -4.59 8.48 -22.10
C ILE A 63 -5.05 8.00 -20.73
N GLU A 64 -4.15 7.39 -19.98
CA GLU A 64 -4.38 6.93 -18.62
C GLU A 64 -3.50 7.74 -17.66
N GLU A 65 -4.13 8.34 -16.63
CA GLU A 65 -3.42 8.91 -15.48
C GLU A 65 -3.88 8.19 -14.23
N SER A 66 -2.93 7.62 -13.50
CA SER A 66 -3.24 6.84 -12.30
C SER A 66 -2.31 7.14 -11.14
N LEU A 67 -2.79 6.84 -9.94
CA LEU A 67 -2.11 7.04 -8.68
C LEU A 67 -2.22 5.77 -7.86
N TRP A 68 -1.09 5.32 -7.31
CA TRP A 68 -1.05 4.38 -6.20
C TRP A 68 -0.59 5.11 -4.96
N GLU A 69 -1.32 4.95 -3.86
CA GLU A 69 -0.99 5.59 -2.59
C GLU A 69 -1.28 4.69 -1.39
N TRP A 70 -0.51 4.85 -0.31
CA TRP A 70 -0.86 4.28 0.97
C TRP A 70 -2.08 4.95 1.56
N LYS A 71 -2.96 4.14 2.15
CA LYS A 71 -4.05 4.55 3.03
C LYS A 71 -3.87 3.82 4.36
N PHE A 72 -3.47 4.57 5.38
CA PHE A 72 -3.38 4.08 6.75
C PHE A 72 -4.64 4.46 7.52
N ALA A 73 -5.17 3.51 8.27
CA ALA A 73 -6.19 3.67 9.31
C ALA A 73 -5.64 3.07 10.61
N LYS A 74 -6.28 3.36 11.75
CA LYS A 74 -5.76 3.09 13.10
C LYS A 74 -5.15 1.68 13.30
N GLN A 75 -5.68 0.65 12.64
CA GLN A 75 -5.18 -0.72 12.71
C GLN A 75 -5.16 -1.41 11.34
N ASP A 76 -5.28 -0.65 10.26
CA ASP A 76 -5.37 -1.22 8.91
C ASP A 76 -4.56 -0.40 7.92
N SER A 77 -3.89 -1.08 7.00
CA SER A 77 -3.12 -0.48 5.93
C SER A 77 -3.62 -1.05 4.62
N ALA A 78 -3.89 -0.17 3.66
CA ALA A 78 -4.28 -0.55 2.31
C ALA A 78 -3.50 0.28 1.28
N LEU A 79 -3.38 -0.25 0.07
CA LEU A 79 -2.95 0.52 -1.08
C LEU A 79 -4.17 0.91 -1.91
N ILE A 80 -4.26 2.18 -2.30
CA ILE A 80 -5.34 2.66 -3.15
C ILE A 80 -4.78 2.95 -4.53
N TYR A 81 -5.31 2.26 -5.53
CA TYR A 81 -5.13 2.58 -6.94
C TYR A 81 -6.30 3.45 -7.39
N LYS A 82 -6.00 4.58 -8.03
CA LYS A 82 -7.00 5.47 -8.64
C LYS A 82 -6.64 5.72 -10.09
N SER A 83 -7.61 5.59 -10.97
CA SER A 83 -7.57 6.03 -12.36
C SER A 83 -8.91 6.69 -12.72
N PRO A 84 -9.11 7.97 -12.39
CA PRO A 84 -10.43 8.61 -12.50
C PRO A 84 -11.05 8.59 -13.90
N LYS A 85 -10.20 8.55 -14.94
CA LYS A 85 -10.60 8.43 -16.35
C LYS A 85 -10.26 7.07 -16.94
N GLY A 86 -10.05 6.08 -16.07
CA GLY A 86 -9.62 4.74 -16.44
C GLY A 86 -10.65 4.05 -17.32
N LYS A 87 -10.19 3.46 -18.42
CA LYS A 87 -11.09 2.82 -19.40
C LYS A 87 -11.76 1.55 -18.89
N PHE A 88 -11.15 0.87 -17.92
CA PHE A 88 -11.65 -0.41 -17.39
C PHE A 88 -11.87 -0.40 -15.89
N VAL A 89 -11.07 0.36 -15.13
CA VAL A 89 -11.15 0.42 -13.66
C VAL A 89 -10.90 1.83 -13.20
N LYS A 90 -11.74 2.34 -12.28
CA LYS A 90 -11.62 3.69 -11.73
C LYS A 90 -10.87 3.71 -10.41
N GLU A 91 -11.12 2.73 -9.55
CA GLU A 91 -10.50 2.67 -8.22
C GLU A 91 -10.40 1.23 -7.72
N LEU A 92 -9.31 0.90 -7.02
CA LEU A 92 -9.16 -0.33 -6.24
C LEU A 92 -8.53 -0.01 -4.88
N ARG A 93 -9.10 -0.55 -3.82
CA ARG A 93 -8.50 -0.68 -2.49
C ARG A 93 -7.92 -2.07 -2.37
N VAL A 94 -6.61 -2.16 -2.17
CA VAL A 94 -5.86 -3.41 -2.03
C VAL A 94 -5.49 -3.63 -0.56
N SER A 95 -6.02 -4.70 0.03
CA SER A 95 -5.62 -5.26 1.33
C SER A 95 -4.91 -6.60 1.14
N PHE A 96 -4.45 -7.20 2.24
CA PHE A 96 -3.90 -8.56 2.24
C PHE A 96 -4.61 -9.41 3.29
N GLU A 97 -5.26 -10.49 2.88
CA GLU A 97 -6.12 -11.35 3.69
C GLU A 97 -5.96 -12.81 3.23
N ASP A 98 -5.90 -13.77 4.15
CA ASP A 98 -5.81 -15.22 3.86
C ASP A 98 -4.75 -15.59 2.80
N GLY A 99 -3.55 -15.01 2.94
CA GLY A 99 -2.43 -15.24 2.02
C GLY A 99 -2.69 -14.70 0.61
N ALA A 100 -3.56 -13.70 0.45
CA ALA A 100 -3.94 -13.12 -0.82
C ALA A 100 -4.02 -11.60 -0.77
N TYR A 101 -3.66 -10.95 -1.88
CA TYR A 101 -4.06 -9.57 -2.08
C TYR A 101 -5.55 -9.54 -2.43
N ILE A 102 -6.35 -8.74 -1.74
CA ILE A 102 -7.76 -8.56 -2.06
C ILE A 102 -7.92 -7.14 -2.59
N ALA A 103 -8.41 -7.00 -3.82
CA ALA A 103 -8.69 -5.72 -4.44
C ALA A 103 -10.20 -5.53 -4.56
N SER A 104 -10.75 -4.56 -3.83
CA SER A 104 -12.16 -4.17 -3.92
C SER A 104 -12.28 -2.75 -4.47
N GLY A 105 -13.25 -2.49 -5.33
CA GLY A 105 -13.38 -1.17 -5.94
C GLY A 105 -14.49 -1.08 -6.98
N VAL A 106 -14.30 -0.20 -7.96
CA VAL A 106 -15.29 0.08 -9.01
C VAL A 106 -14.66 0.08 -10.39
N ASN A 107 -15.36 -0.54 -11.34
CA ASN A 107 -14.95 -0.56 -12.75
C ASN A 107 -15.36 0.75 -13.47
N ALA A 108 -15.08 0.82 -14.77
CA ALA A 108 -15.43 1.98 -15.58
C ALA A 108 -16.95 2.22 -15.69
N ASP A 109 -17.76 1.17 -15.55
CA ASP A 109 -19.22 1.17 -15.59
C ASP A 109 -19.87 1.41 -14.21
N ASP A 110 -19.05 1.80 -13.21
CA ASP A 110 -19.46 2.01 -11.82
C ASP A 110 -19.99 0.74 -11.10
N GLU A 111 -19.74 -0.44 -11.68
CA GLU A 111 -20.02 -1.72 -11.03
C GLU A 111 -18.95 -2.01 -9.98
N LYS A 112 -19.39 -2.57 -8.85
CA LYS A 112 -18.48 -3.05 -7.81
C LYS A 112 -17.75 -4.29 -8.30
N ILE A 113 -16.44 -4.30 -8.11
CA ILE A 113 -15.57 -5.44 -8.42
C ILE A 113 -14.80 -5.83 -7.17
N GLU A 114 -14.65 -7.13 -6.98
CA GLU A 114 -13.76 -7.72 -5.99
C GLU A 114 -12.89 -8.75 -6.70
N LEU A 115 -11.59 -8.65 -6.51
CA LEU A 115 -10.61 -9.47 -7.20
C LEU A 115 -9.62 -10.05 -6.21
N ARG A 116 -9.28 -11.32 -6.43
CA ARG A 116 -8.26 -12.02 -5.66
C ARG A 116 -6.93 -11.98 -6.38
N GLY A 117 -5.89 -11.59 -5.65
CA GLY A 117 -4.58 -11.24 -6.16
C GLY A 117 -3.46 -12.18 -5.71
N ARG A 118 -2.51 -12.38 -6.61
CA ARG A 118 -1.25 -13.11 -6.39
C ARG A 118 -0.12 -12.36 -7.07
N ARG A 119 1.06 -12.37 -6.46
CA ARG A 119 2.29 -11.90 -7.09
C ARG A 119 3.05 -13.12 -7.60
N ASP A 120 3.56 -13.04 -8.83
CA ASP A 120 4.44 -14.07 -9.38
C ASP A 120 5.93 -13.75 -9.11
N GLU A 121 6.80 -14.69 -9.43
CA GLU A 121 8.26 -14.58 -9.22
C GLU A 121 8.88 -13.41 -10.01
N SER A 122 8.23 -12.93 -11.07
CA SER A 122 8.69 -11.77 -11.84
C SER A 122 8.32 -10.43 -11.20
N GLY A 123 7.60 -10.46 -10.07
CA GLY A 123 7.07 -9.30 -9.38
C GLY A 123 5.76 -8.79 -9.95
N LYS A 124 5.18 -9.47 -10.96
CA LYS A 124 3.89 -9.08 -11.54
C LYS A 124 2.76 -9.47 -10.59
N LEU A 125 1.94 -8.48 -10.24
CA LEU A 125 0.74 -8.64 -9.43
C LEU A 125 -0.45 -8.90 -10.36
N VAL A 126 -1.14 -10.02 -10.16
CA VAL A 126 -2.28 -10.46 -10.97
C VAL A 126 -3.50 -10.60 -10.09
N PHE A 127 -4.55 -9.86 -10.42
CA PHE A 127 -5.87 -9.92 -9.80
C PHE A 127 -6.85 -10.61 -10.74
N VAL A 128 -7.60 -11.59 -10.21
CA VAL A 128 -8.64 -12.32 -10.95
C VAL A 128 -9.99 -12.06 -10.30
N ASN A 129 -10.96 -11.66 -11.11
CA ASN A 129 -12.35 -11.53 -10.71
C ASN A 129 -13.03 -12.91 -10.84
N SER A 130 -13.65 -13.38 -9.77
CA SER A 130 -14.45 -14.62 -9.79
C SER A 130 -15.90 -14.38 -10.24
N GLY A 131 -16.35 -13.13 -10.27
CA GLY A 131 -17.66 -12.73 -10.76
C GLY A 131 -17.72 -12.45 -12.26
N SER A 132 -18.88 -11.97 -12.72
CA SER A 132 -19.13 -11.64 -14.13
C SER A 132 -18.71 -10.21 -14.52
N ALA A 133 -18.50 -9.33 -13.53
CA ALA A 133 -18.15 -7.94 -13.76
C ALA A 133 -16.77 -7.82 -14.44
N MET A 134 -16.65 -6.84 -15.33
CA MET A 134 -15.43 -6.63 -16.11
C MET A 134 -14.48 -5.64 -15.41
N PRO A 135 -13.16 -5.79 -15.58
CA PRO A 135 -12.45 -6.86 -16.28
C PRO A 135 -12.37 -8.17 -15.46
N SER A 136 -12.22 -9.31 -16.15
CA SER A 136 -12.06 -10.61 -15.49
C SER A 136 -10.66 -10.80 -14.87
N ARG A 137 -9.64 -10.11 -15.40
CA ARG A 137 -8.27 -10.13 -14.88
C ARG A 137 -7.57 -8.81 -15.11
N ILE A 138 -6.84 -8.37 -14.09
CA ILE A 138 -5.99 -7.18 -14.12
C ILE A 138 -4.59 -7.61 -13.72
N SER A 139 -3.57 -7.10 -14.40
CA SER A 139 -2.20 -7.29 -13.92
C SER A 139 -1.38 -6.03 -13.95
N PHE A 140 -0.60 -5.81 -12.89
CA PHE A 140 0.34 -4.72 -12.73
C PHE A 140 1.76 -5.27 -12.69
N ARG A 141 2.69 -4.64 -13.39
CA ARG A 141 4.11 -4.92 -13.27
C ARG A 141 4.90 -3.66 -13.52
N THR A 142 6.03 -3.53 -12.84
CA THR A 142 6.99 -2.49 -13.18
C THR A 142 8.06 -3.04 -14.13
N VAL A 143 8.62 -2.16 -14.96
CA VAL A 143 9.76 -2.43 -15.84
C VAL A 143 10.69 -1.23 -15.86
N ALA A 144 11.86 -1.37 -16.50
CA ALA A 144 12.88 -0.33 -16.57
C ALA A 144 13.23 0.21 -15.16
N SER A 145 13.53 -0.72 -14.24
CA SER A 145 13.87 -0.44 -12.84
C SER A 145 12.83 0.46 -12.14
N GLY A 146 11.55 0.11 -12.25
CA GLY A 146 10.47 0.85 -11.58
C GLY A 146 10.02 2.14 -12.28
N LYS A 147 10.65 2.54 -13.39
CA LYS A 147 10.33 3.79 -14.11
C LYS A 147 9.12 3.68 -15.02
N ARG A 148 8.76 2.46 -15.42
CA ARG A 148 7.56 2.18 -16.21
C ARG A 148 6.68 1.15 -15.53
N MET A 149 5.38 1.29 -15.73
CA MET A 149 4.37 0.31 -15.30
C MET A 149 3.60 -0.14 -16.52
N VAL A 150 3.34 -1.44 -16.60
CA VAL A 150 2.43 -2.02 -17.58
C VAL A 150 1.22 -2.57 -16.83
N VAL A 151 0.05 -2.10 -17.23
CA VAL A 151 -1.24 -2.58 -16.72
C VAL A 151 -1.96 -3.32 -17.84
N SER A 152 -2.30 -4.58 -17.65
CA SER A 152 -3.07 -5.36 -18.63
C SER A 152 -4.47 -5.64 -18.10
N PHE A 153 -5.46 -5.50 -18.97
CA PHE A 153 -6.87 -5.81 -18.70
C PHE A 153 -7.34 -6.91 -19.64
N GLU A 154 -7.96 -7.95 -19.09
CA GLU A 154 -8.31 -9.15 -19.83
C GLU A 154 -9.72 -9.63 -19.45
N ARG A 155 -10.37 -10.29 -20.41
CA ARG A 155 -11.63 -11.03 -20.21
C ARG A 155 -11.36 -12.52 -20.22
N LYS A 156 -12.10 -13.26 -19.40
CA LYS A 156 -12.13 -14.72 -19.43
C LYS A 156 -12.92 -15.17 -20.66
N LEU A 157 -12.39 -16.13 -21.41
CA LEU A 157 -13.08 -16.82 -22.51
C LEU A 157 -13.47 -18.25 -22.11
N SER A 158 -12.60 -18.92 -21.36
CA SER A 158 -12.83 -20.23 -20.75
C SER A 158 -12.02 -20.34 -19.46
N GLU A 159 -12.07 -21.47 -18.76
CA GLU A 159 -11.37 -21.66 -17.47
C GLU A 159 -9.90 -21.24 -17.48
N SER A 160 -9.15 -21.54 -18.55
CA SER A 160 -7.73 -21.21 -18.67
C SER A 160 -7.43 -20.12 -19.70
N LEU A 161 -8.40 -19.74 -20.55
CA LEU A 161 -8.16 -18.82 -21.65
C LEU A 161 -8.64 -17.42 -21.33
N TYR A 162 -7.73 -16.46 -21.47
CA TYR A 162 -8.01 -15.04 -21.36
C TYR A 162 -7.68 -14.35 -22.68
N THR A 163 -8.46 -13.34 -23.04
CA THR A 163 -8.12 -12.43 -24.14
C THR A 163 -8.01 -10.99 -23.66
N ARG A 164 -7.12 -10.23 -24.30
CA ARG A 164 -6.80 -8.85 -23.90
C ARG A 164 -7.94 -7.92 -24.32
N LEU A 165 -8.39 -7.11 -23.37
CA LEU A 165 -9.28 -5.97 -23.60
C LEU A 165 -8.45 -4.71 -23.92
N GLY A 166 -7.34 -4.54 -23.21
CA GLY A 166 -6.41 -3.47 -23.45
C GLY A 166 -5.18 -3.55 -22.54
N GLU A 167 -4.20 -2.71 -22.82
CA GLU A 167 -2.99 -2.57 -22.03
C GLU A 167 -2.58 -1.11 -21.96
N VAL A 168 -2.18 -0.66 -20.77
CA VAL A 168 -1.63 0.67 -20.52
C VAL A 168 -0.13 0.53 -20.29
N GLY A 169 0.66 1.21 -21.11
CA GLY A 169 2.06 1.48 -20.83
C GLY A 169 2.20 2.86 -20.19
N ALA A 170 2.55 2.92 -18.90
CA ALA A 170 2.68 4.15 -18.15
C ALA A 170 4.12 4.42 -17.71
N THR A 171 4.45 5.70 -17.64
CA THR A 171 5.73 6.21 -17.12
C THR A 171 5.48 6.86 -15.77
N ARG A 172 6.38 6.63 -14.81
CA ARG A 172 6.29 7.24 -13.49
C ARG A 172 6.51 8.74 -13.63
N LYS A 173 5.62 9.55 -13.08
CA LYS A 173 5.80 10.99 -13.07
C LYS A 173 7.04 11.32 -12.24
N GLY A 174 8.01 12.01 -12.83
CA GLY A 174 9.29 12.32 -12.20
C GLY A 174 10.45 11.44 -12.63
N SER A 175 10.21 10.29 -13.26
CA SER A 175 11.29 9.51 -13.84
C SER A 175 11.80 10.21 -15.10
N MET A 176 12.87 10.99 -14.96
CA MET A 176 13.54 11.60 -16.10
C MET A 176 14.37 10.53 -16.81
N PHE A 177 14.13 10.34 -18.10
CA PHE A 177 15.02 9.56 -18.97
C PHE A 177 16.07 10.51 -19.55
N GLY A 178 17.12 10.78 -18.76
CA GLY A 178 18.27 11.59 -19.17
C GLY A 178 19.46 11.36 -18.25
N LYS A 179 20.66 11.19 -18.81
CA LYS A 179 21.90 11.07 -18.01
C LYS A 179 22.11 12.38 -17.23
N GLY A 180 22.20 12.30 -15.89
CA GLY A 180 22.70 13.41 -15.06
C GLY A 180 21.69 14.19 -14.21
N VAL A 181 20.40 13.85 -14.20
CA VAL A 181 19.44 14.49 -13.28
C VAL A 181 19.31 13.65 -12.01
N GLN A 182 19.68 14.22 -10.86
CA GLN A 182 19.46 13.60 -9.54
C GLN A 182 17.95 13.50 -9.29
N GLU A 183 17.43 12.29 -9.31
CA GLU A 183 16.02 12.03 -9.02
C GLU A 183 15.79 12.20 -7.52
N VAL A 184 14.90 13.12 -7.13
CA VAL A 184 14.44 13.24 -5.75
C VAL A 184 13.47 12.09 -5.49
N VAL A 185 13.88 11.15 -4.62
CA VAL A 185 13.17 9.91 -4.36
C VAL A 185 12.44 9.96 -3.03
N CYS A 186 11.24 9.37 -2.97
CA CYS A 186 10.48 9.12 -1.77
C CYS A 186 11.24 8.11 -0.90
N ILE A 187 11.63 8.52 0.29
CA ILE A 187 12.39 7.68 1.23
C ILE A 187 11.61 6.43 1.66
N VAL A 188 10.28 6.50 1.68
CA VAL A 188 9.40 5.40 2.10
C VAL A 188 9.20 4.39 0.97
N SER A 189 8.83 4.85 -0.23
CA SER A 189 8.33 3.96 -1.29
C SER A 189 9.23 3.86 -2.52
N GLY A 190 10.30 4.65 -2.61
CA GLY A 190 11.11 4.75 -3.81
C GLY A 190 10.45 5.52 -4.98
N GLY A 191 9.24 6.04 -4.81
CA GLY A 191 8.56 6.88 -5.81
C GLY A 191 9.18 8.28 -5.98
N LYS A 192 8.58 9.18 -6.77
CA LYS A 192 9.05 10.57 -6.88
C LYS A 192 8.80 11.31 -5.56
N GLY A 193 9.87 11.77 -4.92
CA GLY A 193 9.79 12.66 -3.76
C GLY A 193 9.33 14.05 -4.21
N THR A 194 8.26 14.55 -3.60
CA THR A 194 7.68 15.87 -3.91
C THR A 194 7.48 16.73 -2.68
N THR A 195 7.29 16.10 -1.51
CA THR A 195 7.11 16.79 -0.23
C THR A 195 8.33 16.58 0.64
N PRO A 196 8.99 17.65 1.15
CA PRO A 196 10.11 17.51 2.07
C PRO A 196 9.63 17.05 3.45
N VAL A 197 10.43 16.22 4.10
CA VAL A 197 10.30 15.81 5.51
C VAL A 197 11.67 15.89 6.17
N THR A 198 11.73 16.09 7.48
CA THR A 198 13.01 16.28 8.18
C THR A 198 13.15 15.30 9.32
N PHE A 199 14.33 14.69 9.44
CA PHE A 199 14.71 13.86 10.58
C PHE A 199 16.17 14.12 10.93
N GLU A 200 16.46 14.36 12.21
CA GLU A 200 17.81 14.66 12.71
C GLU A 200 18.55 15.76 11.92
N GLY A 201 17.83 16.82 11.56
CA GLY A 201 18.38 17.96 10.79
C GLY A 201 18.69 17.66 9.31
N LYS A 202 18.39 16.47 8.81
CA LYS A 202 18.52 16.09 7.40
C LYS A 202 17.16 16.12 6.70
N THR A 203 17.13 16.67 5.49
CA THR A 203 15.93 16.73 4.65
C THR A 203 15.85 15.49 3.76
N TYR A 204 14.71 14.81 3.85
CA TYR A 204 14.30 13.72 2.97
C TYR A 204 13.03 14.13 2.21
N TYR A 205 12.58 13.28 1.30
CA TYR A 205 11.38 13.55 0.53
C TYR A 205 10.42 12.36 0.56
N VAL A 206 9.13 12.63 0.44
CA VAL A 206 8.06 11.64 0.33
C VAL A 206 7.12 11.97 -0.83
N CYS A 207 6.41 10.96 -1.35
CA CYS A 207 5.58 11.09 -2.55
C CYS A 207 4.10 11.43 -2.28
N CYS A 208 3.60 11.16 -1.08
CA CYS A 208 2.21 11.41 -0.70
C CYS A 208 2.08 11.65 0.81
N THR A 209 0.91 12.10 1.25
CA THR A 209 0.61 12.35 2.66
C THR A 209 0.73 11.07 3.49
N GLY A 210 0.28 9.92 2.98
CA GLY A 210 0.44 8.63 3.66
C GLY A 210 1.91 8.30 3.95
N CYS A 211 2.82 8.52 2.98
CA CYS A 211 4.26 8.34 3.21
C CYS A 211 4.82 9.37 4.20
N ARG A 212 4.30 10.59 4.25
CA ARG A 212 4.71 11.60 5.24
C ARG A 212 4.31 11.18 6.64
N ASP A 213 3.07 10.75 6.81
CA ASP A 213 2.52 10.38 8.11
C ASP A 213 3.27 9.13 8.63
N TYR A 214 3.48 8.13 7.76
CA TYR A 214 4.30 6.97 8.07
C TYR A 214 5.76 7.33 8.43
N PHE A 215 6.36 8.29 7.70
CA PHE A 215 7.69 8.79 8.01
C PHE A 215 7.76 9.43 9.39
N ASN A 216 6.80 10.30 9.73
CA ASN A 216 6.80 10.98 11.02
C ASN A 216 6.72 10.01 12.21
N GLU A 217 6.04 8.87 12.05
CA GLU A 217 5.90 7.86 13.10
C GLU A 217 7.12 6.89 13.18
N ASN A 218 7.79 6.65 12.06
CA ASN A 218 8.80 5.59 11.90
C ASN A 218 10.14 6.08 11.32
N ALA A 219 10.45 7.38 11.47
CA ALA A 219 11.55 8.04 10.77
C ALA A 219 12.90 7.34 10.91
N ALA A 220 13.28 6.93 12.14
CA ALA A 220 14.56 6.27 12.40
C ALA A 220 14.73 4.96 11.61
N GLU A 221 13.69 4.12 11.56
CA GLU A 221 13.70 2.84 10.86
C GLU A 221 13.79 3.04 9.34
N ILE A 222 12.96 3.94 8.79
CA ILE A 222 12.91 4.24 7.37
C ILE A 222 14.23 4.84 6.87
N VAL A 223 14.82 5.75 7.65
CA VAL A 223 16.13 6.34 7.31
C VAL A 223 17.24 5.29 7.31
N ALA A 224 17.23 4.36 8.28
CA ALA A 224 18.19 3.27 8.33
C ALA A 224 18.05 2.32 7.13
N GLU A 225 16.82 1.97 6.74
CA GLU A 225 16.56 1.14 5.56
C GLU A 225 16.97 1.84 4.26
N TYR A 226 16.62 3.11 4.10
CA TYR A 226 17.00 3.91 2.95
C TYR A 226 18.53 4.04 2.78
N ALA A 227 19.26 4.19 3.89
CA ALA A 227 20.72 4.21 3.87
C ALA A 227 21.32 2.88 3.38
N LYS A 228 20.73 1.74 3.76
CA LYS A 228 21.16 0.41 3.27
C LYS A 228 20.94 0.26 1.76
N ASN A 229 19.79 0.71 1.26
CA ASN A 229 19.43 0.58 -0.15
C ASN A 229 20.22 1.52 -1.08
N LYS A 230 20.74 2.65 -0.56
CA LYS A 230 21.63 3.55 -1.32
C LYS A 230 23.03 2.99 -1.58
N ASN A 231 23.48 2.05 -0.75
CA ASN A 231 24.84 1.50 -0.81
C ASN A 231 24.90 0.18 -1.59
N LYS A 232 23.85 -0.16 -2.34
CA LYS A 232 23.73 -1.38 -3.14
C LYS A 232 23.66 -1.02 -4.62
#